data_AF-A0A0R0LUZ7-F1
#
_entry.id   AF-A0A0R0LUZ7-F1
#
_cell.length_a   1.000
_cell.length_b   1.000
_cell.length_c   1.000
_cell.angle_alpha   90.00
_cell.angle_beta   90.00
_cell.angle_gamma   90.00
#
_symmetry.space_group_name_H-M   'P 1'
#
loop_
_entity.id
_entity.type
_entity.pdbx_description
1 polymer ?
#
loop_
_entity_poly.entity_id
_entity_poly.type
_entity_poly.pdbx_seq_one_letter_code
_entity_poly.pdbx_strand_id
1 'polypeptide(L)'
;MVLLSENHDLVYLHSKKYAREFKDSFNQQFSIGEKVYIRNDHKNNKMDKEFDTFGTVIDILGFNRYMIEDDSKIKYLKHSVQLKKWQEDVGDPSCYDVINC
;
A
#
# COMPACT_ATOMS: atom_id res chain seq x y z
N MET A 1 -1.24 27.94 -20.28
CA MET A 1 -1.97 26.97 -21.13
C MET A 1 -3.42 27.36 -21.05
N VAL A 2 -3.95 28.02 -22.09
CA VAL A 2 -5.31 28.57 -22.10
C VAL A 2 -6.26 27.48 -22.59
N LEU A 3 -7.25 27.11 -21.78
CA LEU A 3 -8.30 26.16 -22.14
C LEU A 3 -9.26 26.84 -23.12
N LEU A 4 -9.18 26.49 -24.41
CA LEU A 4 -10.19 26.84 -25.41
C LEU A 4 -11.37 25.86 -25.28
N SER A 5 -12.60 26.39 -25.38
CA SER A 5 -13.86 25.65 -25.23
C SER A 5 -13.99 24.44 -26.16
N GLU A 6 -13.28 24.46 -27.29
CA GLU A 6 -13.22 23.39 -28.31
C GLU A 6 -12.51 22.10 -27.83
N ASN A 7 -11.81 22.12 -26.70
CA ASN A 7 -11.05 20.95 -26.21
C ASN A 7 -11.71 20.22 -25.02
N HIS A 8 -12.88 20.66 -24.55
CA HIS A 8 -13.54 20.05 -23.38
C HIS A 8 -13.96 18.60 -23.63
N ASP A 9 -14.45 18.29 -24.83
CA ASP A 9 -14.86 16.93 -25.21
C ASP A 9 -13.67 15.96 -25.27
N LEU A 10 -12.50 16.45 -25.71
CA LEU A 10 -11.26 15.67 -25.73
C LEU A 10 -10.78 15.37 -24.30
N VAL A 11 -10.83 16.35 -23.39
CA VAL A 11 -10.49 16.14 -21.97
C VAL A 11 -11.42 15.11 -21.32
N TYR A 12 -12.72 15.13 -21.63
CA TYR A 12 -13.68 14.13 -21.14
C TYR A 12 -13.40 12.73 -21.71
N LEU A 13 -13.10 12.61 -23.01
CA LEU A 13 -12.75 11.34 -23.64
C LEU A 13 -11.45 10.75 -23.09
N HIS A 14 -10.42 11.58 -22.94
CA HIS A 14 -9.15 11.16 -22.38
C HIS A 14 -9.30 10.75 -20.92
N SER A 15 -9.98 11.53 -20.08
CA SER A 15 -10.22 11.16 -18.68
C SER A 15 -10.98 9.85 -18.54
N LYS A 16 -11.99 9.59 -19.39
CA LYS A 16 -12.71 8.30 -19.40
C LYS A 16 -11.83 7.12 -19.87
N LYS A 17 -10.92 7.36 -20.81
CA LYS A 17 -9.92 6.36 -21.27
C LYS A 17 -8.98 6.00 -20.12
N TYR A 18 -8.35 6.99 -19.49
CA TYR A 18 -7.43 6.78 -18.37
C TYR A 18 -8.12 6.24 -17.12
N ALA A 19 -9.37 6.62 -16.83
CA ALA A 19 -10.14 6.08 -15.72
C ALA A 19 -10.30 4.54 -15.77
N ARG A 20 -10.28 3.93 -16.96
CA ARG A 20 -10.29 2.46 -17.09
C ARG A 20 -8.98 1.83 -16.63
N GLU A 21 -7.85 2.52 -16.79
CA GLU A 21 -6.53 2.06 -16.33
C GLU A 21 -6.42 2.10 -14.80
N PHE A 22 -7.32 2.83 -14.11
CA PHE A 22 -7.40 2.87 -12.65
C PHE A 22 -8.40 1.87 -12.05
N LYS A 23 -9.12 1.06 -12.86
CA LYS A 23 -10.11 0.11 -12.35
C LYS A 23 -9.52 -1.08 -11.59
N ASP A 24 -8.22 -1.33 -11.74
CA ASP A 24 -7.55 -2.49 -11.12
C ASP A 24 -6.83 -2.19 -9.78
N SER A 25 -6.96 -0.99 -9.22
CA SER A 25 -6.50 -0.75 -7.85
C SER A 25 -7.57 -1.17 -6.83
N PHE A 26 -7.84 -2.48 -6.75
CA PHE A 26 -8.34 -3.02 -5.49
C PHE A 26 -7.25 -2.77 -4.45
N ASN A 27 -7.36 -1.62 -3.79
CA ASN A 27 -6.53 -1.25 -2.68
C ASN A 27 -6.46 -2.44 -1.73
N GLN A 28 -5.23 -2.83 -1.37
CA GLN A 28 -5.01 -3.96 -0.50
C GLN A 28 -5.83 -3.75 0.78
N GLN A 29 -6.68 -4.71 1.11
CA GLN A 29 -7.48 -4.70 2.33
C GLN A 29 -6.71 -5.37 3.46
N PHE A 30 -6.87 -4.82 4.65
CA PHE A 30 -6.21 -5.26 5.87
C PHE A 30 -7.25 -5.60 6.93
N SER A 31 -6.94 -6.59 7.75
CA SER A 31 -7.79 -7.02 8.87
C SER A 31 -7.24 -6.52 10.20
N ILE A 32 -8.13 -6.36 11.19
CA ILE A 32 -7.70 -6.07 12.57
C ILE A 32 -6.81 -7.22 13.07
N GLY A 33 -5.70 -6.88 13.72
CA GLY A 33 -4.67 -7.82 14.17
C GLY A 33 -3.62 -8.18 13.11
N GLU A 34 -3.78 -7.72 11.86
CA GLU A 34 -2.81 -7.98 10.79
C GLU A 34 -1.57 -7.12 10.98
N LYS A 35 -0.39 -7.74 10.83
CA LYS A 35 0.90 -7.03 10.81
C LYS A 35 1.12 -6.39 9.45
N VAL A 36 1.53 -5.13 9.45
CA VAL A 36 1.75 -4.34 8.26
C VAL A 36 3.03 -3.53 8.35
N TYR A 37 3.65 -3.34 7.20
CA TYR A 37 4.68 -2.35 6.98
C TYR A 37 4.02 -0.99 6.72
N ILE A 38 4.53 0.05 7.39
CA ILE A 38 4.10 1.43 7.24
C ILE A 38 5.11 2.16 6.35
N ARG A 39 4.60 2.91 5.37
CA ARG A 39 5.42 3.74 4.49
C ARG A 39 6.17 4.80 5.28
N ASN A 40 7.46 4.98 4.96
CA ASN A 40 8.26 6.06 5.52
C ASN A 40 7.91 7.39 4.84
N ASP A 41 7.19 8.25 5.55
CA ASP A 41 6.81 9.58 5.05
C ASP A 41 8.00 10.57 5.06
N HIS A 42 9.10 10.24 5.73
CA HIS A 42 10.33 11.05 5.83
C HIS A 42 11.42 10.59 4.85
N LYS A 43 11.04 9.91 3.78
CA LYS A 43 11.97 9.50 2.73
C LYS A 43 12.61 10.73 2.07
N ASN A 44 13.88 11.01 2.41
CA ASN A 44 14.61 12.17 1.92
C ASN A 44 15.59 11.79 0.80
N ASN A 45 15.98 10.51 0.72
CA ASN A 45 16.92 10.01 -0.28
C ASN A 45 16.35 8.82 -1.07
N LYS A 46 16.82 8.62 -2.30
CA LYS A 46 16.41 7.50 -3.16
C LYS A 46 16.78 6.14 -2.55
N MET A 47 17.85 6.11 -1.77
CA MET A 47 18.37 4.92 -1.08
C MET A 47 17.61 4.56 0.19
N ASP A 48 16.75 5.45 0.70
CA ASP A 48 15.97 5.18 1.90
C ASP A 48 14.89 4.15 1.59
N LYS A 49 14.67 3.22 2.53
CA LYS A 49 13.62 2.22 2.42
C LYS A 49 12.25 2.90 2.34
N GLU A 50 11.44 2.45 1.40
CA GLU A 50 10.08 2.99 1.22
C GLU A 50 9.14 2.59 2.36
N PHE A 51 9.40 1.45 2.99
CA PHE A 51 8.71 0.96 4.17
C PHE A 51 9.75 0.56 5.21
N ASP A 52 9.62 1.07 6.43
CA ASP A 52 10.65 0.89 7.47
C ASP A 52 10.06 0.61 8.86
N THR A 53 8.80 0.97 9.09
CA THR A 53 8.15 0.81 10.40
C THR A 53 7.16 -0.35 10.39
N PHE A 54 7.17 -1.15 11.45
CA PHE A 54 6.19 -2.20 11.70
C PHE A 54 5.06 -1.71 12.57
N GLY A 55 3.86 -2.21 12.29
CA GLY A 55 2.75 -2.06 13.20
C GLY A 55 1.67 -3.10 12.97
N THR A 56 0.72 -3.11 13.89
CA THR A 56 -0.44 -3.98 13.85
C THR A 56 -1.69 -3.13 13.64
N VAL A 57 -2.56 -3.55 12.72
CA VAL A 57 -3.84 -2.88 12.52
C VAL A 57 -4.71 -3.07 13.77
N ILE A 58 -5.05 -1.99 14.44
CA ILE A 58 -5.88 -2.02 15.65
C ILE A 58 -7.33 -1.63 15.40
N ASP A 59 -7.60 -0.89 14.31
CA ASP A 59 -8.97 -0.47 13.97
C ASP A 59 -9.13 -0.16 12.48
N ILE A 60 -10.37 -0.28 11.97
CA ILE A 60 -10.77 0.03 10.60
C ILE A 60 -11.83 1.13 10.65
N LEU A 61 -11.40 2.36 10.36
CA LEU A 61 -12.25 3.55 10.51
C LEU A 61 -13.13 3.83 9.28
N GLY A 62 -12.92 3.11 8.19
CA GLY A 62 -13.70 3.25 6.96
C GLY A 62 -12.97 2.70 5.75
N PHE A 63 -13.51 2.98 4.56
CA PHE A 63 -12.94 2.49 3.31
C PHE A 63 -11.49 2.98 3.15
N ASN A 64 -10.54 2.04 3.13
CA ASN A 64 -9.10 2.26 3.05
C ASN A 64 -8.48 3.10 4.17
N ARG A 65 -9.12 3.22 5.34
CA ARG A 65 -8.59 3.97 6.48
C ARG A 65 -8.38 3.05 7.67
N TYR A 66 -7.13 2.94 8.10
CA TYR A 66 -6.70 2.01 9.14
C TYR A 66 -5.97 2.75 10.25
N MET A 67 -6.25 2.36 11.49
CA MET A 67 -5.45 2.75 12.64
C MET A 67 -4.46 1.63 12.95
N ILE A 68 -3.20 1.99 13.10
CA ILE A 68 -2.10 1.05 13.30
C ILE A 68 -1.38 1.44 14.57
N GLU A 69 -1.00 0.45 15.37
CA GLU A 69 -0.15 0.65 16.55
C GLU A 69 1.21 -0.03 16.31
N ASP A 70 2.30 0.71 16.55
CA ASP A 70 3.65 0.14 16.52
C ASP A 70 4.02 -0.49 17.87
N ASP A 71 5.21 -1.10 17.93
CA ASP A 71 5.74 -1.69 19.16
C ASP A 71 5.98 -0.65 20.27
N SER A 72 6.14 0.63 19.90
CA SER A 72 6.27 1.77 20.83
C SER A 72 4.91 2.28 21.35
N LYS A 73 3.80 1.64 20.97
CA LYS A 73 2.41 2.06 21.27
C LYS A 73 2.02 3.41 20.65
N ILE A 74 2.73 3.84 19.63
CA ILE A 74 2.40 5.01 18.83
C ILE A 74 1.34 4.61 17.82
N LYS A 75 0.29 5.44 17.72
CA LYS A 75 -0.84 5.20 16.82
C LYS A 75 -0.68 6.01 15.54
N TYR A 76 -0.86 5.33 14.42
CA TYR A 76 -0.76 5.89 13.07
C TYR A 76 -2.08 5.72 12.35
N LEU A 77 -2.60 6.81 11.80
CA LEU A 77 -3.72 6.78 10.87
C LEU A 77 -3.18 6.73 9.44
N LYS A 78 -3.48 5.66 8.69
CA LYS A 78 -2.92 5.45 7.35
C LYS A 78 -3.96 5.00 6.33
N HIS A 79 -3.70 5.37 5.08
CA HIS A 79 -4.44 4.88 3.92
C HIS A 79 -3.88 3.53 3.45
N SER A 80 -4.70 2.66 2.85
CA SER A 80 -4.27 1.35 2.32
C SER A 80 -2.99 1.39 1.46
N VAL A 81 -2.84 2.42 0.63
CA VAL A 81 -1.69 2.62 -0.29
C VAL A 81 -0.38 2.89 0.46
N GLN A 82 -0.46 3.37 1.70
CA GLN A 82 0.69 3.62 2.56
C GLN A 82 1.07 2.39 3.38
N LEU A 83 0.38 1.27 3.16
CA LEU A 83 0.55 0.03 3.89
C LEU A 83 0.93 -1.08 2.94
N LYS A 84 1.75 -1.99 3.45
CA LYS A 84 2.11 -3.21 2.75
C LYS A 84 1.97 -4.38 3.72
N LYS A 85 1.38 -5.48 3.28
CA LYS A 85 1.26 -6.67 4.14
C LYS A 85 2.64 -7.13 4.59
N TRP A 86 2.77 -7.46 5.87
CA TRP A 86 3.90 -8.23 6.36
C TRP A 86 3.74 -9.66 5.82
N GLN A 87 4.52 -10.01 4.81
CA GLN A 87 4.79 -11.41 4.52
C GLN A 87 5.93 -11.80 5.44
N GLU A 88 5.69 -12.74 6.35
CA GLU A 88 6.79 -13.56 6.87
C GLU A 88 7.47 -14.16 5.64
N ASP A 89 8.81 -14.13 5.60
CA ASP A 89 9.57 -14.84 4.58
C ASP A 89 8.99 -16.25 4.45
N VAL A 90 8.23 -16.47 3.38
CA VAL A 90 7.90 -17.82 2.95
C VAL A 90 9.24 -18.32 2.47
N GLY A 91 10.00 -18.94 3.39
CA GLY A 91 11.17 -19.71 3.04
C GLY A 91 10.75 -20.61 1.88
N ASP A 92 11.43 -20.43 0.76
CA ASP A 92 11.24 -21.28 -0.41
C ASP A 92 11.26 -22.75 0.07
N PRO A 93 10.19 -23.53 -0.09
CA PRO A 93 10.17 -24.92 0.39
C PRO A 93 11.18 -25.82 -0.35
N SER A 94 11.95 -25.28 -1.31
CA SER A 94 12.80 -26.07 -2.21
C SER A 94 14.15 -26.52 -1.64
N CYS A 95 14.44 -26.34 -0.35
CA CYS A 95 15.76 -26.68 0.22
C CYS A 95 15.78 -27.77 1.29
N TYR A 96 14.69 -28.52 1.49
CA TYR A 96 14.68 -29.69 2.37
C TYR A 96 14.45 -30.98 1.59
N ASP A 97 15.33 -31.31 0.64
CA ASP A 97 15.38 -32.66 0.07
C ASP A 97 16.81 -33.01 -0.42
N VAL A 98 17.83 -32.86 0.43
CA VAL A 98 19.09 -33.62 0.20
C VAL A 98 19.83 -33.97 1.50
N ILE A 99 19.16 -34.46 2.55
CA ILE A 99 19.86 -35.22 3.60
C ILE A 99 18.94 -36.34 4.11
N ASN A 100 19.00 -37.52 3.48
CA ASN A 100 19.33 -38.78 4.15
C ASN A 100 19.16 -40.02 3.25
N CYS A 101 20.19 -40.88 3.32
CA CYS A 101 20.36 -42.25 2.84
C CYS A 101 20.84 -42.44 1.39
#